data_AF-A0A645AG98-F1
#
_entry.id   AF-A0A645AG98-F1
#
_cell.length_a   1.000
_cell.length_b   1.000
_cell.length_c   1.000
_cell.angle_alpha   90.00
_cell.angle_beta   90.00
_cell.angle_gamma   90.00
#
_symmetry.space_group_name_H-M   'P 1'
#
loop_
_entity.id
_entity.type
_entity.pdbx_description
1 polymer ?
#
loop_
_entity_poly.entity_id
_entity_poly.type
_entity_poly.pdbx_seq_one_letter_code
_entity_poly.pdbx_strand_id
1 'polypeptide(L)'
;MGLSLALFYFFPLFTVMKGDRPLKTLKKSFLLVFDNLFFTLFLAVYQVVNLLFSLLLAGLAPGFTGIMLANSDAVKLMMLKYDYMEEHPEVSRKEIPWEELLYEERECVGHRSLKNMIFPWKD
;
A
#
# COMPACT_ATOMS: atom_id res chain seq x y z
N MET A 1 12.63 1.90 14.96
CA MET A 1 12.46 1.77 13.49
C MET A 1 11.42 0.73 13.09
N GLY A 2 11.41 -0.49 13.66
CA GLY A 2 10.39 -1.50 13.29
C GLY A 2 8.94 -1.06 13.56
N LEU A 3 8.69 -0.42 14.71
CA LEU A 3 7.34 0.06 15.06
C LEU A 3 6.79 1.09 14.07
N SER A 4 7.60 2.06 13.63
CA SER A 4 7.14 3.10 12.69
C SER A 4 6.74 2.50 11.34
N LEU A 5 7.43 1.46 10.87
CA LEU A 5 7.07 0.74 9.65
C LEU A 5 5.78 -0.06 9.82
N ALA A 6 5.60 -0.74 10.97
CA ALA A 6 4.37 -1.47 11.25
C ALA A 6 3.14 -0.54 11.30
N LEU A 7 3.31 0.70 11.77
CA LEU A 7 2.23 1.69 11.83
C LEU A 7 1.70 2.12 10.45
N PHE A 8 2.47 1.94 9.36
CA PHE A 8 1.93 2.15 8.00
C PHE A 8 0.74 1.24 7.71
N TYR A 9 0.75 0.03 8.28
CA TYR A 9 -0.30 -0.97 8.04
C TYR A 9 -1.36 -1.00 9.13
N PHE A 10 -1.08 -0.46 10.32
CA PHE A 10 -1.91 -0.69 11.50
C PHE A 10 -3.36 -0.23 11.32
N PHE A 11 -3.56 1.05 10.99
CA PHE A 11 -4.90 1.61 10.86
C PHE A 11 -5.71 0.95 9.72
N PRO A 12 -5.21 0.85 8.48
CA PRO A 12 -5.94 0.18 7.41
C PRO A 12 -6.16 -1.32 7.66
N LEU A 13 -5.20 -2.02 8.27
CA LEU A 13 -5.42 -3.43 8.62
C LEU A 13 -6.45 -3.60 9.74
N PHE A 14 -6.56 -2.63 10.65
CA PHE A 14 -7.58 -2.65 11.70
C PHE A 14 -9.00 -2.48 11.13
N THR A 15 -9.15 -1.69 10.06
CA THR A 15 -10.45 -1.49 9.41
C THR A 15 -10.87 -2.69 8.57
N VAL A 16 -9.91 -3.36 7.92
CA VAL A 16 -10.16 -4.58 7.12
C VAL A 16 -10.45 -5.79 8.03
N MET A 17 -9.64 -6.00 9.08
CA MET A 17 -9.77 -7.17 9.97
C MET A 17 -10.83 -6.94 11.05
N LYS A 18 -12.10 -6.91 10.64
CA LYS A 18 -13.24 -6.69 11.55
C LYS A 18 -13.23 -7.70 12.70
N GLY A 19 -13.14 -7.20 13.93
CA GLY A 19 -13.16 -8.01 15.15
C GLY A 19 -11.77 -8.36 15.73
N ASP A 20 -10.68 -8.00 15.05
CA ASP A 20 -9.35 -8.10 15.67
C ASP A 20 -9.18 -7.07 16.80
N ARG A 21 -8.51 -7.47 17.88
CA ARG A 21 -8.08 -6.55 18.94
C ARG A 21 -6.89 -5.73 18.45
N PRO A 22 -6.71 -4.46 18.89
CA PRO A 22 -5.60 -3.61 18.45
C PRO A 22 -4.22 -4.28 18.55
N LEU A 23 -3.94 -4.98 19.65
CA LEU A 23 -2.64 -5.66 19.80
C LEU A 23 -2.45 -6.83 18.81
N LYS A 24 -3.54 -7.52 18.43
CA LYS A 24 -3.50 -8.58 17.43
C LYS A 24 -3.25 -8.01 16.04
N THR A 25 -3.91 -6.91 15.70
CA THR A 25 -3.67 -6.19 14.44
C THR A 25 -2.25 -5.68 14.37
N LEU A 26 -1.73 -5.08 15.44
CA LEU A 26 -0.34 -4.60 15.48
C LEU A 26 0.65 -5.74 15.21
N LYS A 27 0.44 -6.92 15.81
CA LYS A 27 1.25 -8.11 15.51
C LYS A 27 1.18 -8.48 14.02
N LYS A 28 -0.01 -8.48 13.42
CA LYS A 28 -0.17 -8.73 11.98
C LYS A 28 0.53 -7.66 11.12
N SER A 29 0.50 -6.40 11.53
CA SER A 29 1.24 -5.33 10.86
C SER A 29 2.75 -5.59 10.85
N PHE A 30 3.32 -6.14 11.92
CA PHE A 30 4.71 -6.59 11.91
C PHE A 30 4.94 -7.75 10.93
N LEU A 31 4.02 -8.71 10.84
CA LEU A 31 4.11 -9.79 9.85
C LEU A 31 4.15 -9.25 8.42
N LEU A 32 3.31 -8.24 8.11
CA LEU A 32 3.33 -7.58 6.80
C LEU A 32 4.67 -6.91 6.49
N VAL A 33 5.29 -6.24 7.46
CA VAL A 33 6.63 -5.64 7.30
C VAL A 33 7.67 -6.72 6.98
N PHE A 34 7.68 -7.82 7.74
CA PHE A 34 8.70 -8.86 7.57
C PHE A 34 8.52 -9.66 6.29
N ASP A 35 7.27 -9.92 5.88
CA ASP A 35 6.97 -10.66 4.67
C ASP A 35 7.15 -9.81 3.38
N ASN A 36 7.15 -8.47 3.51
CA ASN A 36 7.20 -7.55 2.37
C ASN A 36 8.24 -6.43 2.55
N LEU A 37 9.41 -6.76 3.09
CA LEU A 37 10.42 -5.77 3.49
C LEU A 37 10.72 -4.72 2.41
N PHE A 38 10.95 -5.14 1.16
CA PHE A 38 11.27 -4.21 0.07
C PHE A 38 10.09 -3.29 -0.27
N PHE A 39 8.86 -3.81 -0.28
CA PHE A 39 7.67 -2.99 -0.48
C PHE A 39 7.47 -2.00 0.66
N THR A 40 7.72 -2.43 1.90
CA THR A 40 7.66 -1.53 3.06
C THR A 40 8.69 -0.42 3.01
N LEU A 41 9.92 -0.71 2.55
CA LEU A 41 10.96 0.30 2.36
C LEU A 41 10.58 1.28 1.24
N PHE A 42 10.02 0.79 0.14
CA PHE A 42 9.45 1.64 -0.91
C PHE A 42 8.36 2.55 -0.35
N LEU A 43 7.39 2.00 0.40
CA LEU A 43 6.32 2.77 1.02
C LEU A 43 6.87 3.83 1.99
N ALA A 44 7.92 3.51 2.75
CA ALA A 44 8.56 4.47 3.65
C ALA A 44 9.11 5.69 2.88
N VAL A 45 9.83 5.45 1.77
CA VAL A 45 10.35 6.53 0.92
C VAL A 45 9.20 7.31 0.29
N TYR A 46 8.17 6.62 -0.22
CA TYR A 46 6.97 7.25 -0.78
C TYR A 46 6.28 8.17 0.22
N GLN A 47 6.15 7.76 1.48
CA GLN A 47 5.55 8.58 2.53
C GLN A 47 6.41 9.77 2.93
N VAL A 48 7.73 9.64 2.90
CA VAL A 48 8.63 10.80 3.07
C VAL A 48 8.40 11.81 1.95
N VAL A 49 8.30 11.37 0.69
CA VAL A 49 8.02 12.25 -0.45
C VAL A 49 6.65 12.94 -0.29
N ASN A 50 5.60 12.21 0.07
CA ASN A 50 4.27 12.78 0.32
C ASN A 50 4.26 13.79 1.47
N LEU A 51 5.00 13.51 2.55
CA LEU A 51 5.12 14.43 3.67
C LEU A 51 5.84 15.71 3.24
N LEU A 52 6.92 15.61 2.46
CA LEU A 52 7.64 16.77 1.92
C LEU A 52 6.73 17.63 1.04
N PHE A 53 6.00 17.03 0.09
CA PHE A 53 5.02 17.76 -0.72
C PHE A 53 3.91 18.38 0.12
N SER A 54 3.39 17.65 1.10
CA SER A 54 2.38 18.17 2.02
C SER A 54 2.91 19.38 2.79
N LEU A 55 4.16 19.37 3.27
CA LEU A 55 4.75 20.52 3.93
C LEU A 55 4.92 21.71 2.98
N LEU A 56 5.43 21.48 1.76
CA LEU A 56 5.63 22.52 0.75
C LEU A 56 4.31 23.16 0.30
N LEU A 57 3.24 22.37 0.25
CA LEU A 57 1.90 22.79 -0.16
C LEU A 57 1.00 23.14 1.04
N ALA A 58 1.58 23.38 2.23
CA ALA A 58 0.86 23.75 3.46
C ALA A 58 -0.30 22.79 3.83
N GLY A 59 -0.14 21.51 3.53
CA GLY A 59 -1.08 20.44 3.81
C GLY A 59 -2.17 20.25 2.75
N LEU A 60 -2.17 21.06 1.68
CA LEU A 60 -3.23 21.02 0.64
C LEU A 60 -3.20 19.75 -0.21
N ALA A 61 -2.01 19.27 -0.58
CA ALA A 61 -1.85 18.07 -1.37
C ALA A 61 -0.50 17.39 -1.09
N PRO A 62 -0.44 16.05 -1.00
CA PRO A 62 -1.57 15.14 -0.78
C PRO A 62 -2.25 15.32 0.59
N GLY A 63 -1.57 15.97 1.54
CA GLY A 63 -2.07 16.20 2.89
C GLY A 63 -2.16 14.92 3.72
N PHE A 64 -2.73 15.03 4.91
CA PHE A 64 -2.88 13.88 5.83
C PHE A 64 -3.73 12.76 5.23
N THR A 65 -4.82 13.11 4.55
CA THR A 65 -5.75 12.16 3.95
C THR A 65 -5.08 11.37 2.83
N GLY A 66 -4.31 12.01 1.95
CA GLY A 66 -3.60 11.30 0.89
C GLY A 66 -2.49 10.37 1.40
N ILE A 67 -1.81 10.74 2.49
CA ILE A 67 -0.85 9.86 3.17
C ILE A 67 -1.58 8.62 3.74
N MET A 68 -2.73 8.79 4.39
CA MET A 68 -3.53 7.67 4.90
C MET A 68 -4.15 6.81 3.79
N LEU A 69 -4.52 7.43 2.68
CA LEU A 69 -5.03 6.72 1.50
C LEU A 69 -3.94 5.80 0.93
N ALA A 70 -2.72 6.31 0.76
CA ALA A 70 -1.58 5.50 0.32
C ALA A 70 -1.31 4.27 1.22
N ASN A 71 -1.46 4.42 2.53
CA ASN A 71 -1.36 3.30 3.47
C ASN A 71 -2.50 2.29 3.29
N SER A 72 -3.70 2.76 2.97
CA SER A 72 -4.88 1.92 2.74
C SER A 72 -4.73 1.12 1.44
N ASP A 73 -4.27 1.76 0.37
CA ASP A 73 -3.98 1.09 -0.91
C ASP A 73 -2.85 0.07 -0.75
N ALA A 74 -1.81 0.40 0.02
CA ALA A 74 -0.75 -0.53 0.34
C ALA A 74 -1.28 -1.80 1.03
N VAL A 75 -2.19 -1.67 2.00
CA VAL A 75 -2.83 -2.84 2.63
C VAL A 75 -3.73 -3.58 1.64
N LYS A 76 -4.52 -2.88 0.83
CA LYS A 76 -5.36 -3.50 -0.20
C LYS A 76 -4.55 -4.41 -1.13
N LEU A 77 -3.46 -3.88 -1.68
CA LEU A 77 -2.55 -4.63 -2.56
C LEU A 77 -1.91 -5.84 -1.86
N MET A 78 -1.56 -5.70 -0.58
CA MET A 78 -1.06 -6.83 0.20
C MET A 78 -2.12 -7.89 0.44
N MET A 79 -3.36 -7.51 0.74
CA MET A 79 -4.44 -8.47 0.97
C MET A 79 -4.73 -9.27 -0.31
N LEU A 80 -4.76 -8.63 -1.48
CA LEU A 80 -4.88 -9.35 -2.77
C LEU A 80 -3.84 -10.49 -2.90
N LYS A 81 -2.59 -10.23 -2.51
CA LYS A 81 -1.54 -11.26 -2.50
C LYS A 81 -1.88 -12.42 -1.57
N TYR A 82 -2.32 -12.14 -0.34
CA TYR A 82 -2.57 -13.18 0.65
C TYR A 82 -3.85 -13.95 0.38
N ASP A 83 -4.91 -13.27 -0.05
CA ASP A 83 -6.18 -13.89 -0.41
C ASP A 83 -5.95 -14.89 -1.57
N TYR A 84 -5.18 -14.49 -2.58
CA TYR A 84 -4.81 -15.40 -3.68
C TYR A 84 -4.02 -16.63 -3.20
N MET A 85 -3.05 -16.43 -2.29
CA MET A 85 -2.25 -17.53 -1.72
C MET A 85 -3.05 -18.44 -0.78
N GLU A 86 -4.09 -17.91 -0.13
CA GLU A 86 -4.99 -18.68 0.73
C GLU A 86 -5.92 -19.56 -0.12
N GLU A 87 -6.39 -19.05 -1.25
CA GLU A 87 -7.21 -19.80 -2.22
C GLU A 87 -6.40 -20.84 -3.01
N HIS A 88 -5.10 -20.62 -3.21
CA HIS A 88 -4.21 -21.47 -4.00
C HIS A 88 -2.96 -21.88 -3.21
N PRO A 89 -3.08 -22.79 -2.22
CA PRO A 89 -1.99 -23.15 -1.32
C PRO A 89 -0.79 -23.84 -1.99
N GLU A 90 -0.99 -24.41 -3.18
CA GLU A 90 0.05 -25.05 -4.00
C GLU A 90 0.93 -24.05 -4.76
N VAL A 91 0.46 -22.80 -4.90
CA VAL A 91 1.13 -21.78 -5.71
C VAL A 91 2.22 -21.09 -4.90
N SER A 92 3.42 -21.01 -5.46
CA SER A 92 4.51 -20.28 -4.83
C SER A 92 4.36 -18.76 -5.03
N ARG A 93 4.98 -17.95 -4.17
CA ARG A 93 4.94 -16.47 -4.26
C ARG A 93 5.38 -15.90 -5.62
N LYS A 94 6.14 -16.65 -6.42
CA LYS A 94 6.63 -16.23 -7.75
C LYS A 94 5.64 -16.48 -8.86
N GLU A 95 4.64 -17.31 -8.63
CA GLU A 95 3.66 -17.77 -9.60
C GLU A 95 2.33 -17.01 -9.48
N ILE A 96 2.28 -15.99 -8.60
CA ILE A 96 1.11 -15.12 -8.47
C ILE A 96 0.89 -14.36 -9.80
N PRO A 97 -0.31 -14.46 -10.41
CA PRO A 97 -0.62 -13.81 -11.69
C PRO A 97 -0.90 -12.32 -11.47
N TRP A 98 0.14 -11.55 -11.19
CA TRP A 98 0.04 -10.12 -10.84
C TRP A 98 -0.68 -9.26 -11.88
N GLU A 99 -0.60 -9.62 -13.17
CA GLU A 99 -1.30 -8.87 -14.22
C GLU A 99 -2.82 -9.00 -14.12
N GLU A 100 -3.31 -10.21 -13.82
CA GLU A 100 -4.75 -10.47 -13.65
C GLU A 100 -5.22 -9.93 -12.30
N LEU A 101 -4.46 -10.18 -11.23
CA LEU A 101 -4.80 -9.77 -9.87
C LEU A 101 -4.86 -8.23 -9.73
N LEU A 102 -4.05 -7.51 -10.49
CA LEU A 102 -4.01 -6.04 -10.47
C LEU A 102 -4.82 -5.41 -11.61
N TYR A 103 -5.59 -6.18 -12.37
CA TYR A 103 -6.34 -5.67 -13.52
C TYR A 103 -7.24 -4.49 -13.13
N GLU A 104 -8.10 -4.67 -12.12
CA GLU A 104 -9.02 -3.61 -11.66
C GLU A 104 -8.27 -2.38 -11.15
N GLU A 105 -7.16 -2.56 -10.43
CA GLU A 105 -6.36 -1.45 -9.89
C GLU A 105 -5.70 -0.64 -11.02
N ARG A 106 -5.20 -1.33 -12.05
CA ARG A 106 -4.61 -0.69 -13.23
C ARG A 106 -5.67 0.06 -14.04
N GLU A 107 -6.86 -0.51 -14.20
CA GLU A 107 -7.99 0.17 -14.86
C GLU A 107 -8.44 1.41 -14.10
N CYS A 108 -8.48 1.37 -12.76
CA CYS A 108 -8.83 2.53 -11.93
C CYS A 108 -7.84 3.69 -12.07
N VAL A 109 -6.54 3.40 -12.21
CA VAL A 109 -5.49 4.42 -12.39
C VAL A 109 -5.42 4.90 -13.85
N GLY A 110 -5.74 4.02 -14.80
CA GLY A 110 -5.61 4.23 -16.23
C GLY A 110 -4.15 4.23 -16.71
N HIS A 111 -3.95 4.34 -18.02
CA HIS A 111 -2.61 4.41 -18.61
C HIS A 111 -1.94 5.76 -18.29
N ARG A 112 -1.00 5.76 -17.35
CA ARG A 112 -0.22 6.96 -16.97
C ARG A 112 1.27 6.70 -17.16
N SER A 113 1.88 7.40 -18.12
CA SER A 113 3.34 7.51 -18.17
C SER A 113 3.81 8.60 -17.18
N LEU A 114 5.08 8.56 -16.74
CA LEU A 114 5.64 9.66 -15.92
C LEU A 114 5.51 11.03 -16.61
N LYS A 115 5.64 11.04 -17.95
CA LYS A 115 5.43 12.24 -18.78
C LYS A 115 3.99 12.73 -18.68
N ASN A 116 3.00 11.84 -18.82
CA ASN A 116 1.59 12.17 -18.73
C ASN A 116 1.19 12.56 -17.29
N MET A 117 1.89 12.06 -16.29
CA MET A 117 1.62 12.37 -14.88
C MET A 117 2.02 13.82 -14.54
N ILE A 118 3.13 14.31 -15.10
CA ILE A 118 3.59 15.70 -14.92
C ILE A 118 2.91 16.64 -15.93
N PHE A 119 2.68 16.16 -17.15
CA PHE A 119 2.09 16.92 -18.26
C PHE A 119 0.86 16.18 -18.81
N PRO A 120 -0.32 16.30 -18.17
CA PRO A 120 -1.52 15.52 -18.51
C PRO A 120 -2.09 15.78 -19.91
N TRP A 121 -1.62 16.81 -20.61
CA TRP A 121 -2.03 17.15 -21.97
C TRP A 121 -1.06 16.65 -23.06
N LYS A 122 0.04 16.00 -22.68
CA LYS A 122 0.98 15.41 -23.63
C LYS A 122 0.79 13.91 -23.63
N ASP A 123 0.18 13.39 -24.67
CA ASP A 123 0.37 12.01 -25.10
C ASP A 123 1.66 11.95 -25.95
#